data_AF-A0A7C1AUP5-F1
#
_entry.id   AF-A0A7C1AUP5-F1
#
_cell.length_a   1.000
_cell.length_b   1.000
_cell.length_c   1.000
_cell.angle_alpha   90.00
_cell.angle_beta   90.00
_cell.angle_gamma   90.00
#
_symmetry.space_group_name_H-M   'P 1'
#
loop_
_entity.id
_entity.type
_entity.pdbx_description
1 polymer ?
#
loop_
_entity_poly.entity_id
_entity_poly.type
_entity_poly.pdbx_seq_one_letter_code
_entity_poly.pdbx_strand_id
1 'polypeptide(L)'
;MGKAFAVSKGVRASRGDWLAFTDADTRHHPSHLRAALAYCLEHDASVLTVLPGQICRGFWENTFQPFIFWLFWDYFPPVSLNRPESRRSGASGTFFLV
;
A
#
# COMPACT_ATOMS: atom_id res chain seq x y z
N MET A 1 -0.47 22.09 9.60
CA MET A 1 0.47 21.07 9.06
C MET A 1 -0.24 19.73 9.08
N GLY A 2 -0.01 18.84 8.09
CA GLY A 2 -0.77 17.58 7.98
C GLY A 2 -0.14 16.58 7.00
N LYS A 3 -0.78 15.42 6.79
CA LYS A 3 -0.25 14.28 6.01
C LYS A 3 0.25 14.71 4.61
N ALA A 4 -0.57 15.46 3.86
CA ALA A 4 -0.18 15.95 2.53
C ALA A 4 1.05 16.87 2.57
N PHE A 5 1.19 17.72 3.59
CA PHE A 5 2.34 18.59 3.75
C PHE A 5 3.61 17.80 4.10
N ALA A 6 3.50 16.78 4.96
CA ALA A 6 4.59 15.88 5.30
C ALA A 6 5.08 15.09 4.08
N VAL A 7 4.15 14.52 3.32
CA VAL A 7 4.43 13.84 2.05
C VAL A 7 5.13 14.78 1.07
N SER A 8 4.59 15.99 0.86
CA SER A 8 5.21 16.99 -0.05
C SER A 8 6.63 17.35 0.35
N LYS A 9 6.91 17.51 1.66
CA LYS A 9 8.27 17.74 2.15
C LYS A 9 9.18 16.54 1.93
N GLY A 10 8.70 15.33 2.20
CA GLY A 10 9.45 14.08 1.99
C GLY A 10 9.86 13.92 0.53
N VAL A 11 8.91 14.05 -0.41
CA VAL A 11 9.18 13.97 -1.85
C VAL A 11 10.26 14.96 -2.29
N ARG A 12 10.20 16.21 -1.83
CA ARG A 12 11.21 17.24 -2.18
C ARG A 12 12.60 16.96 -1.61
N ALA A 13 12.69 16.21 -0.51
CA ALA A 13 13.95 15.87 0.14
C ALA A 13 14.58 14.57 -0.40
N SER A 14 13.75 13.69 -0.98
CA SER A 14 14.19 12.41 -1.56
C SER A 14 15.03 12.61 -2.82
N ARG A 15 15.96 11.67 -3.05
CA ARG A 15 16.87 11.66 -4.21
C ARG A 15 16.96 10.32 -4.93
N GLY A 16 16.20 9.33 -4.48
CA GLY A 16 16.17 8.01 -5.11
C GLY A 16 15.24 7.98 -6.31
N ASP A 17 15.46 7.00 -7.19
CA ASP A 17 14.61 6.76 -8.36
C ASP A 17 13.23 6.20 -7.97
N TRP A 18 13.13 5.67 -6.76
CA TRP A 18 11.90 5.13 -6.17
C TRP A 18 11.58 5.83 -4.85
N LEU A 19 10.30 6.06 -4.60
CA LEU A 19 9.71 6.66 -3.42
C LEU A 19 8.78 5.66 -2.73
N ALA A 20 9.15 5.28 -1.52
CA ALA A 20 8.31 4.46 -0.65
C ALA A 20 7.56 5.35 0.35
N PHE A 21 6.24 5.32 0.29
CA PHE A 21 5.35 5.94 1.25
C PHE A 21 4.80 4.87 2.19
N THR A 22 4.82 5.17 3.48
CA THR A 22 4.29 4.30 4.53
C THR A 22 3.63 5.13 5.62
N ASP A 23 2.64 4.54 6.26
CA ASP A 23 2.02 5.10 7.45
C ASP A 23 2.84 4.76 8.71
N ALA A 24 2.95 5.72 9.62
CA ALA A 24 3.81 5.63 10.80
C ALA A 24 3.36 4.59 11.84
N ASP A 25 2.12 4.10 11.73
CA ASP A 25 1.52 3.08 12.59
C ASP A 25 1.60 1.66 11.99
N THR A 26 2.26 1.50 10.84
CA THR A 26 2.43 0.19 10.20
C THR A 26 3.71 -0.51 10.66
N ARG A 27 3.69 -1.85 10.57
CA ARG A 27 4.87 -2.70 10.86
C ARG A 27 5.32 -3.39 9.59
N HIS A 28 6.58 -3.20 9.24
CA HIS A 28 7.18 -3.82 8.08
C HIS A 28 8.20 -4.86 8.48
N HIS A 29 8.19 -6.00 7.77
CA HIS A 29 9.30 -6.93 7.82
C HIS A 29 10.58 -6.22 7.32
N PRO A 30 11.78 -6.49 7.88
CA PRO A 30 13.02 -5.84 7.43
C PRO A 30 13.29 -5.96 5.92
N SER A 31 12.87 -7.07 5.33
CA SER A 31 13.00 -7.32 3.88
C SER A 31 11.88 -6.73 3.03
N HIS A 32 10.85 -6.08 3.61
CA HIS A 32 9.64 -5.68 2.89
C HIS A 32 9.94 -4.74 1.72
N LEU A 33 10.67 -3.65 1.96
CA LEU A 33 11.00 -2.69 0.89
C LEU A 33 11.83 -3.34 -0.23
N ARG A 34 12.80 -4.18 0.14
CA ARG A 34 13.62 -4.91 -0.83
C ARG A 34 12.78 -5.85 -1.70
N ALA A 35 11.87 -6.59 -1.09
CA ALA A 35 10.98 -7.51 -1.80
C ALA A 35 9.99 -6.74 -2.70
N ALA A 36 9.43 -5.63 -2.21
CA ALA A 36 8.54 -4.75 -2.97
C ALA A 36 9.24 -4.19 -4.22
N LEU A 37 10.45 -3.64 -4.06
CA LEU A 37 11.22 -3.11 -5.19
C LEU A 37 11.61 -4.23 -6.16
N ALA A 38 12.06 -5.39 -5.66
CA ALA A 38 12.38 -6.53 -6.52
C ALA A 38 11.18 -6.97 -7.36
N TYR A 39 9.98 -7.01 -6.75
CA TYR A 39 8.73 -7.31 -7.46
C TYR A 39 8.46 -6.31 -8.58
N CYS A 40 8.59 -5.00 -8.31
CA CYS A 40 8.41 -3.96 -9.33
C CYS A 40 9.36 -4.14 -10.51
N LEU A 41 10.65 -4.39 -10.22
CA LEU A 41 11.67 -4.55 -11.25
C LEU A 41 11.47 -5.83 -12.07
N GLU A 42 11.05 -6.93 -11.44
CA GLU A 42 10.80 -8.20 -12.11
C GLU A 42 9.56 -8.15 -13.02
N HIS A 43 8.55 -7.38 -12.65
CA HIS A 43 7.26 -7.31 -13.34
C HIS A 43 7.09 -6.04 -14.19
N ASP A 44 8.13 -5.22 -14.31
CA ASP A 44 8.10 -3.89 -14.97
C ASP A 44 6.94 -3.00 -14.46
N ALA A 45 6.65 -3.11 -13.16
CA ALA A 45 5.55 -2.39 -12.54
C ALA A 45 6.01 -1.02 -12.06
N SER A 46 5.45 0.06 -12.61
CA SER A 46 5.79 1.43 -12.20
C SER A 46 5.26 1.81 -10.82
N VAL A 47 4.29 1.06 -10.29
CA VAL A 47 3.66 1.32 -8.99
C VAL A 47 3.35 0.00 -8.30
N LEU A 48 3.59 -0.08 -7.00
CA LEU A 48 3.17 -1.20 -6.16
C LEU A 48 2.53 -0.70 -4.87
N THR A 49 1.43 -1.34 -4.49
CA THR A 49 0.77 -1.14 -3.20
C THR A 49 0.43 -2.49 -2.58
N VAL A 50 0.52 -2.58 -1.26
CA VAL A 50 0.28 -3.82 -0.54
C VAL A 50 -0.68 -3.54 0.61
N LEU A 51 -1.73 -4.35 0.70
CA LEU A 51 -2.64 -4.35 1.85
C LEU A 51 -2.01 -5.15 2.99
N PRO A 52 -1.76 -4.55 4.15
CA PRO A 52 -1.16 -5.25 5.28
C PRO A 52 -2.20 -6.12 5.98
N GLY A 53 -1.73 -7.22 6.59
CA GLY A 53 -2.52 -7.96 7.56
C GLY A 53 -2.92 -7.07 8.74
N GLN A 54 -4.14 -7.25 9.23
CA GLN A 54 -4.68 -6.45 10.33
C GLN A 54 -4.31 -7.04 11.69
N ILE A 55 -3.81 -6.21 12.59
CA ILE A 55 -3.55 -6.60 13.99
C ILE A 55 -4.80 -6.23 14.81
N CYS A 56 -5.71 -7.18 14.96
CA CYS A 56 -6.93 -7.01 15.76
C CYS A 56 -6.71 -7.58 17.18
N ARG A 57 -7.07 -6.83 18.23
CA ARG A 57 -6.87 -7.22 19.63
C ARG A 57 -8.17 -7.37 20.41
N GLY A 58 -9.21 -6.60 20.06
CA GLY A 58 -10.53 -6.64 20.71
C GLY A 58 -11.56 -7.52 20.01
N PHE A 59 -12.64 -7.87 20.71
CA PHE A 59 -13.75 -8.66 20.15
C PHE A 59 -14.36 -7.99 18.90
N TRP A 60 -14.67 -6.70 18.99
CA TRP A 60 -15.26 -5.95 17.88
C TRP A 60 -14.31 -5.77 16.71
N GLU A 61 -13.02 -5.55 16.98
CA GLU A 61 -11.99 -5.48 15.93
C GLU A 61 -11.92 -6.80 15.17
N ASN A 62 -11.83 -7.93 15.89
CA ASN A 62 -11.76 -9.26 15.28
C ASN A 62 -13.04 -9.67 14.54
N THR A 63 -14.17 -9.02 14.82
CA THR A 63 -15.44 -9.29 14.13
C THR A 63 -15.63 -8.38 12.91
N PHE A 64 -15.41 -7.09 13.05
CA PHE A 64 -15.71 -6.11 12.00
C PHE A 64 -14.56 -5.87 11.04
N GLN A 65 -13.30 -5.82 11.51
CA GLN A 65 -12.17 -5.50 10.63
C GLN A 65 -11.98 -6.53 9.50
N PRO A 66 -12.01 -7.85 9.76
CA PRO A 66 -11.89 -8.83 8.68
C PRO A 66 -13.00 -8.70 7.63
N PHE A 67 -14.23 -8.44 8.06
CA PHE A 67 -15.35 -8.24 7.16
C PHE A 67 -15.17 -7.00 6.27
N ILE A 68 -14.73 -5.87 6.83
CA ILE A 68 -14.45 -4.65 6.07
C ILE A 68 -13.32 -4.90 5.04
N PHE A 69 -12.24 -5.58 5.43
CA PHE A 69 -11.15 -5.91 4.51
C PHE A 69 -11.58 -6.89 3.41
N TRP A 70 -12.47 -7.83 3.73
CA TRP A 70 -13.06 -8.70 2.73
C TRP A 70 -13.90 -7.90 1.71
N LEU A 71 -14.69 -6.93 2.16
CA LEU A 71 -15.42 -6.03 1.25
C LEU A 71 -14.47 -5.21 0.36
N PHE A 72 -13.34 -4.73 0.89
CA PHE A 72 -12.32 -4.06 0.07
C PHE A 72 -11.78 -4.98 -1.02
N TRP A 73 -11.51 -6.25 -0.69
CA TRP A 73 -11.02 -7.22 -1.68
C TRP A 73 -12.03 -7.48 -2.80
N ASP A 74 -13.33 -7.54 -2.46
CA ASP A 74 -14.42 -7.72 -3.43
C ASP A 74 -14.62 -6.48 -4.32
N TYR A 75 -14.56 -5.28 -3.73
CA TYR A 75 -14.70 -4.02 -4.48
C TYR A 75 -13.47 -3.72 -5.36
N PHE A 76 -12.28 -4.08 -4.89
CA PHE A 76 -10.99 -3.80 -5.53
C PHE A 76 -10.24 -5.10 -5.85
N PRO A 77 -10.78 -5.97 -6.74
CA PRO A 77 -10.16 -7.24 -7.04
C PRO A 77 -8.79 -7.00 -7.71
N PRO A 78 -7.68 -7.52 -7.17
CA PRO A 78 -6.33 -7.21 -7.65
C PRO A 78 -6.12 -7.53 -9.14
N VAL A 79 -6.75 -8.61 -9.63
CA VAL A 79 -6.68 -9.00 -11.04
C VAL A 79 -7.28 -7.94 -11.96
N SER A 80 -8.30 -7.21 -11.52
CA SER A 80 -8.87 -6.09 -12.29
C SER A 80 -7.99 -4.85 -12.16
N LEU A 81 -7.43 -4.57 -10.99
CA LEU A 81 -6.62 -3.37 -10.75
C LEU A 81 -5.28 -3.40 -11.51
N ASN A 82 -4.72 -4.59 -11.71
CA ASN A 82 -3.46 -4.76 -12.42
C ASN A 82 -3.60 -4.71 -13.96
N ARG A 83 -4.82 -4.51 -14.49
CA ARG A 83 -5.04 -4.37 -15.94
C ARG A 83 -5.00 -2.89 -16.36
N PRO A 84 -4.13 -2.49 -17.29
CA PRO A 84 -4.05 -1.12 -17.78
C PRO A 84 -5.37 -0.57 -18.34
N GLU A 85 -6.20 -1.45 -18.90
CA GLU A 85 -7.47 -1.11 -19.54
C GLU A 85 -8.64 -1.02 -18.56
N SER A 86 -8.40 -1.36 -17.28
CA SER A 86 -9.41 -1.30 -16.24
C SER A 86 -9.78 0.15 -15.91
N ARG A 87 -11.08 0.44 -15.87
CA ARG A 87 -11.59 1.71 -15.33
C ARG A 87 -11.49 1.81 -13.80
N ARG A 88 -11.13 0.71 -13.14
CA ARG A 88 -10.94 0.64 -11.68
C ARG A 88 -9.46 0.79 -11.38
N SER A 89 -9.13 1.78 -10.55
CA SER A 89 -7.82 1.96 -9.94
C SER A 89 -7.99 2.01 -8.43
N GLY A 90 -6.97 1.56 -7.71
CA GLY A 90 -6.99 1.52 -6.25
C GLY A 90 -5.58 1.38 -5.71
N ALA A 91 -5.28 2.09 -4.64
CA ALA A 91 -4.02 1.98 -3.94
C ALA A 91 -4.25 2.11 -2.43
N SER A 92 -3.48 1.38 -1.64
CA SER A 92 -3.50 1.50 -0.19
C SER A 92 -2.60 2.64 0.27
N GLY A 93 -3.09 3.44 1.22
CA GLY A 93 -2.29 4.48 1.88
C GLY A 93 -1.24 3.92 2.85
N THR A 94 -1.36 2.65 3.25
CA THR A 94 -0.46 2.02 4.24
C THR A 94 0.92 1.73 3.68
N PHE A 95 1.00 1.39 2.39
CA PHE A 95 2.26 1.20 1.66
C PHE A 95 2.03 1.48 0.17
N PHE A 96 2.82 2.40 -0.37
CA PHE A 96 2.79 2.78 -1.78
C PHE A 96 4.22 3.03 -2.26
N LEU A 97 4.61 2.35 -3.35
CA LEU A 97 5.93 2.45 -3.96
C LEU A 97 5.75 2.91 -5.41
N VAL A 98 6.46 3.96 -5.81
CA VAL A 98 6.44 4.58 -7.15
C VAL A 98 7.78 5.18 -7.49
#